data_AF-A0A950V3E4-F1
#
_entry.id   AF-A0A950V3E4-F1
#
_cell.length_a   1.000
_cell.length_b   1.000
_cell.length_c   1.000
_cell.angle_alpha   90.00
_cell.angle_beta   90.00
_cell.angle_gamma   90.00
#
_symmetry.space_group_name_H-M   'P 1'
#
loop_
_entity.id
_entity.type
_entity.pdbx_description
1 polymer ?
#
loop_
_entity_poly.entity_id
_entity_poly.type
_entity_poly.pdbx_seq_one_letter_code
_entity_poly.pdbx_strand_id
1 'polypeptide(L)' 'MIVTLDSKRRLTVPASLAPAAPGEYFDALFDAEEDAIVFRRLASKSKQDWLAVLRSCPVRMDDIPPRRRDPARRRKL' A
#
# COMPACT_ATOMS: atom_id res chain seq x y z
N MET A 1 25.54 -9.24 11.34
CA MET A 1 25.70 -7.80 11.07
C MET A 1 24.76 -7.05 12.00
N ILE A 2 25.23 -6.04 12.73
CA ILE A 2 24.42 -5.31 13.71
C ILE A 2 23.88 -4.04 13.05
N VAL A 3 22.58 -3.79 13.18
CA VAL A 3 21.93 -2.54 12.76
C VAL A 3 21.59 -1.72 13.99
N THR A 4 21.82 -0.41 13.93
CA THR A 4 21.52 0.51 15.02
C THR A 4 20.30 1.36 14.69
N LEU A 5 19.51 1.65 15.72
CA LEU A 5 18.39 2.58 15.63
C LEU A 5 18.93 4.00 15.62
N ASP A 6 18.54 4.81 14.65
CA ASP A 6 18.89 6.23 14.66
C ASP A 6 18.05 7.02 15.69
N SER A 7 18.39 8.30 15.88
CA SER A 7 17.68 9.21 16.79
C SER A 7 16.22 9.48 16.41
N LYS A 8 15.84 9.14 15.18
CA LYS A 8 14.48 9.27 14.63
C LYS A 8 13.75 7.92 14.57
N ARG A 9 14.29 6.89 15.24
CA ARG A 9 13.76 5.52 15.30
C ARG A 9 13.70 4.80 13.96
N ARG A 10 14.65 5.07 13.07
CA ARG A 10 14.79 4.42 11.76
C ARG A 10 15.86 3.33 11.83
N LEU A 11 15.58 2.19 11.24
CA LEU A 11 16.56 1.12 11.01
C LEU A 11 17.02 1.18 9.57
N THR A 12 18.33 1.29 9.37
CA THR A 12 18.93 1.22 8.03
C THR A 12 19.29 -0.22 7.72
N VAL A 13 18.58 -0.84 6.78
CA VAL A 13 18.85 -2.21 6.34
C VAL A 13 19.86 -2.19 5.19
N PRO A 14 20.99 -2.90 5.30
CA PRO A 14 21.97 -3.02 4.23
C PRO A 14 21.37 -3.71 3.00
N ALA A 15 21.67 -3.19 1.81
CA ALA A 15 21.18 -3.77 0.55
C ALA A 15 21.66 -5.21 0.32
N SER A 16 22.80 -5.59 0.89
CA SER A 16 23.31 -6.97 0.85
C SER A 16 22.47 -7.97 1.65
N LEU A 17 21.75 -7.50 2.67
CA LEU A 17 20.90 -8.34 3.51
C LEU A 17 19.50 -8.47 2.92
N ALA A 18 18.93 -7.36 2.46
CA ALA A 18 17.63 -7.32 1.82
C ALA A 18 17.64 -6.24 0.73
N PRO A 19 17.65 -6.63 -0.56
CA PRO A 19 17.60 -5.66 -1.64
C PRO A 19 16.23 -5.00 -1.66
N ALA A 20 16.17 -3.71 -1.34
CA ALA A 20 14.93 -2.94 -1.30
C ALA A 20 15.04 -1.73 -2.24
N ALA A 21 13.92 -1.35 -2.85
CA ALA A 21 13.82 -0.18 -3.70
C ALA A 21 13.03 0.95 -3.01
N PRO A 22 13.30 2.23 -3.34
CA PRO A 22 12.47 3.33 -2.86
C PRO A 22 11.00 3.12 -3.23
N GLY A 23 10.09 3.30 -2.25
CA GLY A 23 8.65 3.12 -2.44
C GLY A 23 8.14 1.70 -2.18
N GLU A 24 9.00 0.75 -1.82
CA GLU A 24 8.56 -0.52 -1.25
C GLU A 24 8.06 -0.33 0.19
N TYR A 25 7.03 -1.11 0.55
CA TYR A 25 6.44 -1.08 1.88
C TYR A 25 6.63 -2.44 2.55
N PHE A 26 6.79 -2.40 3.86
CA PHE A 26 6.92 -3.58 4.69
C PHE A 26 5.88 -3.50 5.80
N ASP A 27 5.20 -4.61 6.04
CA ASP A 27 4.43 -4.81 7.26
C ASP A 27 5.41 -5.16 8.38
N ALA A 28 5.23 -4.54 9.53
CA ALA A 28 6.14 -4.68 10.67
C ALA A 28 5.36 -5.25 11.85
N LEU A 29 5.77 -6.42 12.31
CA LEU A 29 5.16 -7.13 13.43
C LEU A 29 6.22 -7.35 14.51
N PHE A 30 5.83 -7.17 15.76
CA PHE A 30 6.67 -7.55 16.89
C PHE A 30 6.26 -8.95 17.36
N ASP A 31 7.22 -9.86 17.33
CA ASP A 31 7.11 -11.20 17.87
C ASP A 31 7.68 -11.18 19.30
N ALA A 32 6.80 -11.32 20.29
CA ALA A 32 7.17 -11.25 21.69
C ALA A 32 7.84 -12.53 22.21
N GLU A 33 7.67 -13.66 21.53
CA GLU A 33 8.30 -14.92 21.92
C GLU A 33 9.79 -14.91 21.54
N GLU A 34 10.09 -14.41 20.35
CA GLU A 34 11.45 -14.32 19.81
C GLU A 34 12.14 -12.97 20.08
N ASP A 35 11.46 -12.04 20.77
CA ASP A 35 11.87 -10.64 20.96
C ASP A 35 12.36 -9.98 19.65
N ALA A 36 11.60 -10.21 18.58
CA ALA A 36 12.01 -9.89 17.22
C ALA A 36 11.03 -8.96 16.51
N ILE A 37 11.56 -8.03 15.69
CA ILE A 37 10.74 -7.26 14.74
C ILE A 37 10.86 -7.92 13.37
N VAL A 38 9.74 -8.46 12.90
CA VAL A 38 9.64 -9.13 11.60
C VAL A 38 9.10 -8.15 10.57
N PHE A 39 9.90 -7.88 9.54
CA PHE A 39 9.50 -7.06 8.40
C PHE A 39 9.09 -7.95 7.22
N ARG A 40 7.80 -8.01 6.92
CA ARG A 40 7.27 -8.71 5.75
C ARG A 40 7.11 -7.74 4.59
N ARG A 41 7.76 -8.01 3.45
CA ARG A 41 7.57 -7.18 2.25
C ARG A 41 6.12 -7.24 1.81
N LEU A 42 5.45 -6.10 1.84
CA LEU A 42 4.19 -5.93 1.12
C LEU A 42 4.59 -5.76 -0.33
N ALA A 43 4.00 -6.57 -1.23
CA ALA A 43 4.20 -6.36 -2.64
C ALA A 43 4.03 -4.86 -2.91
N SER A 44 5.06 -4.23 -3.47
CA SER A 44 4.92 -2.89 -4.02
C SER A 44 3.63 -2.91 -4.84
N LYS A 45 2.86 -1.83 -4.78
CA LYS A 45 1.59 -1.69 -5.52
C LYS A 45 1.72 -1.94 -7.05
N SER A 46 2.87 -2.36 -7.55
CA SER A 46 3.19 -2.75 -8.92
C SER A 46 2.91 -4.20 -9.30
N LYS A 47 2.50 -5.11 -8.39
CA LYS A 47 2.07 -6.47 -8.81
C LYS A 47 0.60 -6.57 -9.19
N GLN A 48 -0.22 -5.61 -8.76
CA GLN A 48 -1.57 -5.42 -9.26
C GLN A 48 -1.61 -4.06 -9.92
N ASP A 49 -1.52 -4.07 -11.25
CA ASP A 49 -1.97 -2.94 -12.03
C ASP A 49 -3.48 -2.79 -11.76
N TRP A 50 -3.81 -1.96 -10.78
CA TRP A 50 -5.19 -1.67 -10.42
C TRP A 50 -5.97 -1.14 -11.63
N LEU A 51 -5.29 -0.50 -12.59
CA LEU A 51 -5.90 -0.10 -13.85
C LEU A 51 -6.23 -1.31 -14.71
N ALA A 52 -5.37 -2.32 -14.78
CA ALA A 52 -5.69 -3.60 -15.44
C ALA A 52 -6.86 -4.32 -14.76
N VAL A 53 -6.89 -4.33 -13.41
CA VAL A 53 -8.02 -4.90 -12.65
C VAL A 53 -9.32 -4.16 -12.98
N LEU A 54 -9.31 -2.83 -12.98
CA LEU A 54 -10.48 -2.02 -13.32
C LEU A 54 -10.90 -2.19 -14.80
N ARG A 55 -9.94 -2.35 -15.72
CA ARG A 55 -10.22 -2.68 -17.13
C ARG A 55 -10.83 -4.07 -17.30
N SER A 56 -10.52 -5.01 -16.40
CA SER A 56 -11.06 -6.37 -16.42
C SER A 56 -12.45 -6.49 -15.81
N CYS A 57 -13.01 -5.41 -15.22
CA CYS A 57 -14.36 -5.42 -14.68
C CYS A 57 -15.36 -5.80 -15.80
N PRO A 58 -16.14 -6.89 -15.63
CA PRO A 58 -17.12 -7.33 -16.62
C PRO A 58 -18.40 -6.48 -16.62
N VAL A 59 -18.55 -5.62 -15.61
CA VAL A 59 -19.72 -4.75 -15.45
C VAL A 59 -19.61 -3.57 -16.39
N ARG A 60 -20.63 -3.36 -17.23
CA ARG A 60 -20.70 -2.19 -18.10
C ARG A 60 -20.90 -0.94 -17.23
N MET A 61 -20.23 0.16 -17.57
CA MET A 61 -20.38 1.43 -16.85
C MET A 61 -21.84 1.93 -16.81
N ASP A 62 -22.66 1.51 -17.78
CA ASP A 62 -24.07 1.88 -17.87
C ASP A 62 -24.98 1.10 -16.89
N ASP A 63 -24.45 0.04 -16.27
CA ASP A 63 -25.18 -0.82 -15.32
C ASP A 63 -25.15 -0.27 -13.88
N ILE A 64 -24.69 0.98 -13.73
CA ILE A 64 -24.67 1.68 -12.44
C ILE A 64 -26.12 1.99 -12.04
N PRO A 65 -26.56 1.59 -10.83
CA PRO A 65 -27.89 1.90 -10.34
C PRO A 65 -28.16 3.41 -10.40
N PRO A 66 -29.40 3.82 -10.74
CA PRO A 66 -29.74 5.23 -10.77
C PRO A 66 -29.49 5.85 -9.40
N ARG A 67 -28.91 7.05 -9.40
CA ARG A 67 -28.70 7.82 -8.18
C ARG A 67 -30.06 8.04 -7.49
N ARG A 68 -30.13 7.70 -6.20
CA ARG A 68 -31.34 7.94 -5.38
C ARG A 68 -31.71 9.42 -5.26
N ARG A 69 -30.74 10.33 -5.44
CA ARG A 69 -30.93 11.78 -5.35
C ARG A 69 -30.18 12.47 -6.46
N ASP A 70 -30.81 13.49 -7.03
CA ASP A 70 -30.16 14.38 -7.98
C ASP A 70 -28.91 15.03 -7.35
N PRO A 71 -27.86 15.28 -8.16
CA PRO A 71 -26.72 16.04 -7.69
C PRO A 71 -27.17 17.44 -7.25
N ALA A 72 -26.51 17.98 -6.23
CA ALA A 72 -26.77 19.34 -5.77
C ALA A 72 -26.63 20.30 -6.96
N ARG A 73 -27.71 21.01 -7.30
CA ARG A 73 -27.67 22.01 -8.36
C ARG A 73 -26.69 23.09 -7.93
N ARG A 74 -25.65 23.32 -8.75
CA ARG A 74 -24.75 24.45 -8.57
C ARG A 74 -25.62 25.71 -8.49
N ARG A 75 -25.50 26.46 -7.39
CA ARG A 75 -26.02 27.83 -7.36
C ARG A 75 -25.29 28.59 -8.47
N LYS A 76 -26.04 29.24 -9.35
CA LYS A 76 -25.46 30.24 -10.25
C LYS A 76 -24.93 31.36 -9.35
N LEU A 77 -23.63 31.60 -9.40
CA LEU A 77 -23.01 32.79 -8.83
C LEU A 77 -23.49 34.01 -9.63
#